data_AF-A0A842SSF9-F1
#
_entry.id   AF-A0A842SSF9-F1
#
_cell.length_a   1.000
_cell.length_b   1.000
_cell.length_c   1.000
_cell.angle_alpha   90.00
_cell.angle_beta   90.00
_cell.angle_gamma   90.00
#
_symmetry.space_group_name_H-M   'P 1'
#
loop_
_entity.id
_entity.type
_entity.pdbx_description
1 polymer ?
#
loop_
_entity_poly.entity_id
_entity_poly.type
_entity_poly.pdbx_seq_one_letter_code
_entity_poly.pdbx_strand_id
1 'polypeptide(L)'
;MSFRDQWRQGIRAWQPGKYRALTAHPFKMIVGTFFAWFGIAVLLMVVLGVPSLVMLPHSLADKFSAFDTLQLDANVSMQGPVMVAERPLVVVDLEQENLSGERVLVNEEGVHVRKPLWQGVRSVSWTSAANVLSYVDMYESWFTVLAVLLLPSLVLVVGLLFLVQSAVLVGVCVVLGLLITRLARFSLGVKQLVKVCVAALVPLAALELVPFFWFQWVLVPSLLYVVLVFVASWFVGEDRHERHSHN
;
A
#
# COMPACT_ATOMS: atom_id res chain seq x y z
N MET A 1 1.74 -28.94 6.33
CA MET A 1 0.77 -28.53 7.37
C MET A 1 -0.52 -28.19 6.67
N SER A 2 -1.67 -28.66 7.16
CA SER A 2 -2.95 -28.36 6.50
C SER A 2 -3.35 -26.90 6.75
N PHE A 3 -3.96 -26.27 5.75
CA PHE A 3 -4.57 -24.95 5.89
C PHE A 3 -5.56 -24.89 7.07
N ARG A 4 -6.28 -25.99 7.33
CA ARG A 4 -7.20 -26.13 8.47
C ARG A 4 -6.52 -25.94 9.83
N ASP A 5 -5.27 -26.39 9.95
CA ASP A 5 -4.51 -26.25 11.20
C ASP A 5 -4.04 -24.82 11.39
N GLN A 6 -3.58 -24.16 10.33
CA GLN A 6 -3.18 -22.75 10.34
C GLN A 6 -4.37 -21.85 10.71
N TRP A 7 -5.55 -22.13 10.14
CA TRP A 7 -6.78 -21.42 10.47
C TRP A 7 -7.13 -21.54 11.96
N ARG A 8 -7.14 -22.76 12.49
CA ARG A 8 -7.41 -23.02 13.91
C ARG A 8 -6.39 -22.34 14.83
N GLN A 9 -5.11 -22.33 14.46
CA GLN A 9 -4.07 -21.65 15.23
C GLN A 9 -4.26 -20.15 15.23
N GLY A 10 -4.62 -19.56 14.10
CA GLY A 10 -4.91 -18.13 14.04
C GLY A 10 -6.09 -17.75 14.91
N ILE A 11 -7.20 -18.51 14.90
CA ILE A 11 -8.32 -18.29 15.81
C ILE A 11 -7.87 -18.35 17.28
N ARG A 12 -7.02 -19.33 17.63
CA ARG A 12 -6.46 -19.43 18.99
C ARG A 12 -5.58 -18.24 19.36
N ALA A 13 -4.92 -17.58 18.39
CA ALA A 13 -4.09 -16.41 18.65
C ALA A 13 -4.90 -15.18 19.12
N TRP A 14 -6.22 -15.18 18.95
CA TRP A 14 -7.10 -14.16 19.53
C TRP A 14 -7.40 -14.39 21.01
N GLN A 15 -7.07 -15.56 21.56
CA GLN A 15 -7.36 -15.93 22.95
C GLN A 15 -6.06 -15.96 23.77
N PRO A 16 -5.79 -14.97 24.65
CA PRO A 16 -4.54 -14.91 25.42
C PRO A 16 -4.25 -16.20 26.22
N GLY A 17 -5.29 -16.81 26.81
CA GLY A 17 -5.16 -18.05 27.57
C GLY A 17 -4.72 -19.29 26.74
N LYS A 18 -4.73 -19.21 25.41
CA LYS A 18 -4.26 -20.30 24.53
C LYS A 18 -2.80 -20.15 24.08
N TYR A 19 -2.12 -19.07 24.46
CA TYR A 19 -0.74 -18.81 24.01
C TYR A 19 0.28 -19.84 24.51
N ARG A 20 0.01 -20.51 25.64
CA ARG A 20 0.83 -21.65 26.09
C ARG A 20 0.86 -22.77 25.05
N ALA A 21 -0.30 -23.16 24.54
CA ALA A 21 -0.39 -24.19 23.50
C ALA A 21 0.25 -23.72 22.19
N LEU A 22 0.08 -22.44 21.84
CA LEU A 22 0.68 -21.85 20.63
C LEU A 22 2.21 -21.84 20.70
N THR A 23 2.79 -21.46 21.84
CA THR A 23 4.26 -21.38 22.02
C THR A 23 4.95 -22.74 22.14
N ALA A 24 4.19 -23.80 22.45
CA ALA A 24 4.69 -25.18 22.44
C ALA A 24 5.03 -25.67 21.02
N HIS A 25 4.38 -25.13 19.99
CA HIS A 25 4.65 -25.47 18.60
C HIS A 25 6.03 -24.97 18.11
N PRO A 26 6.61 -25.61 17.08
CA PRO A 26 7.88 -25.15 16.49
C PRO A 26 7.71 -23.76 15.85
N PHE A 27 8.74 -22.92 15.95
CA PHE A 27 8.70 -21.52 15.49
C PHE A 27 8.25 -21.37 14.03
N LYS A 28 8.75 -22.25 13.14
CA LYS A 28 8.35 -22.30 11.73
C LYS A 28 6.83 -22.41 11.52
N MET A 29 6.13 -23.10 12.43
CA MET A 29 4.67 -23.28 12.37
C MET A 29 3.92 -21.99 12.71
N ILE A 30 4.41 -21.25 13.70
CA ILE A 30 3.83 -19.97 14.14
C ILE A 30 4.04 -18.92 13.04
N VAL A 31 5.25 -18.82 12.50
CA VAL A 31 5.57 -17.93 11.38
C VAL A 31 4.73 -18.27 10.14
N GLY A 32 4.60 -19.56 9.81
CA GLY A 32 3.74 -20.00 8.70
C GLY A 32 2.27 -19.63 8.90
N THR A 33 1.78 -19.68 10.14
CA THR A 33 0.41 -19.23 10.48
C THR A 33 0.25 -17.72 10.32
N PHE A 34 1.24 -16.94 10.78
CA PHE A 34 1.27 -15.49 10.56
C PHE A 34 1.19 -15.15 9.07
N PHE A 35 2.05 -15.73 8.22
CA PHE A 35 2.04 -15.45 6.78
C PHE A 35 0.74 -15.90 6.09
N ALA A 36 0.13 -17.00 6.52
CA ALA A 36 -1.17 -17.43 6.00
C ALA A 36 -2.27 -16.40 6.29
N TRP A 37 -2.34 -15.90 7.53
CA TRP A 37 -3.31 -14.86 7.91
C TRP A 37 -3.01 -13.50 7.29
N PHE A 38 -1.73 -13.14 7.20
CA PHE A 38 -1.30 -11.95 6.48
C PHE A 38 -1.72 -12.00 5.00
N GLY A 39 -1.51 -13.13 4.31
CA GLY A 39 -1.96 -13.31 2.93
C GLY A 39 -3.47 -13.18 2.77
N ILE A 40 -4.25 -13.73 3.70
CA ILE A 40 -5.72 -13.56 3.74
C ILE A 40 -6.08 -12.08 3.94
N ALA A 41 -5.43 -11.40 4.88
CA ALA A 41 -5.68 -10.00 5.18
C ALA A 41 -5.32 -9.08 3.99
N VAL A 42 -4.22 -9.36 3.29
CA VAL A 42 -3.84 -8.69 2.03
C VAL A 42 -4.89 -8.93 0.94
N LEU A 43 -5.36 -10.15 0.78
CA LEU A 43 -6.41 -10.47 -0.19
C LEU A 43 -7.72 -9.73 0.14
N LEU A 44 -8.11 -9.69 1.42
CA LEU A 44 -9.26 -8.91 1.88
C LEU A 44 -9.05 -7.41 1.63
N MET A 45 -7.86 -6.88 1.89
CA MET A 45 -7.52 -5.49 1.61
C MET A 45 -7.70 -5.15 0.13
N VAL A 46 -7.32 -6.04 -0.79
CA VAL A 46 -7.57 -5.87 -2.23
C VAL A 46 -9.06 -5.81 -2.52
N VAL A 47 -9.81 -6.81 -2.05
CA VAL A 47 -11.27 -6.91 -2.30
C VAL A 47 -12.00 -5.69 -1.76
N LEU A 48 -11.64 -5.22 -0.56
CA LEU A 48 -12.26 -4.06 0.08
C LEU A 48 -11.74 -2.72 -0.47
N GLY A 49 -10.53 -2.70 -1.05
CA GLY A 49 -9.92 -1.51 -1.63
C GLY A 49 -10.40 -1.18 -3.05
N VAL A 50 -10.87 -2.18 -3.80
CA VAL A 50 -11.37 -1.98 -5.18
C VAL A 50 -12.49 -0.94 -5.26
N PRO A 51 -13.56 -0.97 -4.43
CA PRO A 51 -14.59 0.07 -4.45
C PRO A 51 -14.04 1.49 -4.26
N SER A 52 -13.08 1.66 -3.35
CA SER A 52 -12.44 2.95 -3.08
C SER A 52 -11.64 3.45 -4.28
N LEU A 53 -10.97 2.56 -5.00
CA LEU A 53 -10.23 2.90 -6.21
C LEU A 53 -11.15 3.22 -7.39
N VAL A 54 -12.29 2.54 -7.51
CA VAL A 54 -13.29 2.82 -8.55
C VAL A 54 -13.97 4.17 -8.32
N MET A 55 -14.13 4.60 -7.08
CA MET A 55 -14.70 5.93 -6.74
C MET A 55 -13.71 7.08 -6.86
N LEU A 56 -12.40 6.81 -6.95
CA LEU A 56 -11.36 7.83 -7.01
C LEU A 56 -11.45 8.71 -8.28
N PRO A 57 -11.65 8.15 -9.49
CA PRO A 57 -11.85 8.94 -10.70
C PRO A 57 -13.08 9.87 -10.62
N HIS A 58 -14.21 9.38 -10.09
CA HIS A 58 -15.40 10.23 -9.85
C HIS A 58 -15.09 11.37 -8.88
N SER A 59 -14.39 11.06 -7.78
CA SER A 59 -14.00 12.07 -6.80
C SER A 59 -13.05 13.12 -7.41
N LEU A 60 -12.17 12.72 -8.34
CA LEU A 60 -11.33 13.65 -9.08
C LEU A 60 -12.16 14.48 -10.07
N ALA A 61 -13.09 13.86 -10.79
CA ALA A 61 -13.98 14.55 -11.72
C ALA A 61 -14.81 15.63 -11.00
N ASP A 62 -15.35 15.33 -9.81
CA ASP A 62 -16.06 16.30 -8.96
C ASP A 62 -15.16 17.46 -8.50
N LYS A 63 -13.86 17.22 -8.34
CA LYS A 63 -12.89 18.29 -8.05
C LYS A 63 -12.49 19.06 -9.31
N PHE A 64 -12.46 18.41 -10.47
CA PHE A 64 -12.15 19.04 -11.75
C PHE A 64 -13.33 19.88 -12.27
N SER A 65 -14.56 19.49 -12.00
CA SER A 65 -15.76 20.27 -12.36
C SER A 65 -15.89 21.58 -11.57
N ALA A 66 -15.17 21.71 -10.45
CA ALA A 66 -15.06 22.97 -9.73
C ALA A 66 -14.19 24.03 -10.43
N PHE A 67 -13.48 23.67 -11.51
CA PHE A 67 -12.73 24.62 -12.32
C PHE A 67 -13.56 25.07 -13.52
N ASP A 68 -14.00 26.34 -13.52
CA ASP A 68 -14.79 26.92 -14.63
C ASP A 68 -13.95 27.11 -15.91
N THR A 69 -12.75 27.67 -15.79
CA THR A 69 -11.84 27.87 -16.92
C THR A 69 -10.38 27.73 -16.46
N LEU A 70 -9.64 26.81 -17.08
CA LEU A 70 -8.18 26.75 -16.96
C LEU A 70 -7.55 27.61 -18.07
N GLN A 71 -7.32 28.90 -17.79
CA GLN A 71 -6.62 29.78 -18.72
C GLN A 71 -5.10 29.65 -18.51
N LEU A 72 -4.43 28.92 -19.40
CA LEU A 72 -2.97 28.87 -19.48
C LEU A 72 -2.50 30.01 -20.38
N ASP A 73 -2.24 31.18 -19.78
CA ASP A 73 -1.70 32.33 -20.49
C ASP A 73 -0.17 32.15 -20.67
N ALA A 74 0.22 31.49 -21.75
CA ALA A 74 1.63 31.26 -22.09
C ALA A 74 2.06 32.28 -23.15
N ASN A 75 2.58 33.43 -22.72
CA ASN A 75 3.13 34.43 -23.63
C ASN A 75 4.57 34.04 -24.03
N VAL A 76 4.71 33.27 -25.11
CA VAL A 76 6.01 32.77 -25.61
C VAL A 76 6.39 33.52 -26.89
N SER A 77 7.41 34.37 -26.79
CA SER A 77 8.04 35.03 -27.93
C SER A 77 9.31 34.26 -28.32
N MET A 78 9.37 33.79 -29.57
CA MET A 78 10.56 33.15 -30.14
C MET A 78 11.05 33.94 -31.35
N GLN A 79 12.37 34.09 -31.48
CA GLN A 79 13.01 34.75 -32.64
C GLN A 79 13.44 33.74 -33.72
N GLY A 80 13.17 32.45 -33.50
CA GLY A 80 13.52 31.35 -34.41
C GLY A 80 13.23 29.99 -33.78
N PRO A 81 13.30 28.90 -34.56
CA PRO A 81 12.92 27.57 -34.12
C PRO A 81 13.86 27.03 -33.04
N VAL A 82 13.26 26.50 -31.96
CA VAL A 82 14.02 25.87 -30.86
C VAL A 82 13.93 24.35 -31.00
N MET A 83 15.07 23.71 -31.23
CA MET A 83 15.19 22.25 -31.25
C MET A 83 15.46 21.74 -29.85
N VAL A 84 14.49 21.03 -29.26
CA VAL A 84 14.57 20.57 -27.85
C VAL A 84 15.26 19.21 -27.73
N ALA A 85 15.34 18.43 -28.82
CA ALA A 85 16.06 17.15 -28.84
C ALA A 85 16.53 16.80 -30.27
N GLU A 86 17.76 16.31 -30.43
CA GLU A 86 18.32 15.98 -31.75
C GLU A 86 17.71 14.69 -32.35
N ARG A 87 17.27 13.73 -31.51
CA ARG A 87 16.54 12.52 -31.91
C ARG A 87 15.73 11.98 -30.72
N PRO A 88 14.38 11.95 -30.75
CA PRO A 88 13.48 12.44 -31.80
C PRO A 88 13.36 13.97 -31.84
N LEU A 89 13.38 14.57 -33.05
CA LEU A 89 13.23 16.02 -33.24
C LEU A 89 11.86 16.50 -32.75
N VAL A 90 11.89 17.23 -31.63
CA VAL A 90 10.83 18.14 -31.20
C VAL A 90 11.28 19.54 -31.63
N VAL A 91 10.51 20.15 -32.52
CA VAL A 91 10.75 21.53 -32.98
C VAL A 91 9.57 22.37 -32.52
N VAL A 92 9.91 23.48 -31.88
CA VAL A 92 8.96 24.54 -31.58
C VAL A 92 9.21 25.63 -32.61
N ASP A 93 8.28 25.79 -33.54
CA ASP A 93 8.32 26.81 -34.58
C ASP A 93 6.90 27.35 -34.76
N LEU A 94 6.72 28.63 -34.42
CA LEU A 94 5.43 29.30 -34.46
C LEU A 94 5.03 29.69 -35.89
N GLU A 95 5.99 29.82 -36.81
CA GLU A 95 5.74 30.25 -38.20
C GLU A 95 5.50 29.07 -39.15
N GLN A 96 5.72 27.83 -38.69
CA GLN A 96 5.66 26.63 -39.53
C GLN A 96 4.27 25.96 -39.48
N GLU A 97 3.58 25.91 -40.63
CA GLU A 97 2.26 25.27 -40.75
C GLU A 97 2.31 23.73 -40.92
N ASN A 98 3.41 23.18 -41.43
CA ASN A 98 3.50 21.76 -41.81
C ASN A 98 4.79 21.07 -41.34
N LEU A 99 4.66 19.78 -40.97
CA LEU A 99 5.78 18.91 -40.60
C LEU A 99 6.70 18.65 -41.81
N SER A 100 7.94 19.17 -41.74
CA SER A 100 8.94 19.06 -42.82
C SER A 100 9.89 17.87 -42.66
N GLY A 101 10.00 17.35 -41.43
CA GLY A 101 10.89 16.24 -41.09
C GLY A 101 10.89 15.87 -39.60
N GLU A 102 10.24 16.68 -38.78
CA GLU A 102 10.19 16.57 -37.33
C GLU A 102 9.24 15.46 -36.90
N ARG A 103 9.40 14.98 -35.66
CA ARG A 103 8.48 13.99 -35.07
C ARG A 103 7.34 14.69 -34.32
N VAL A 104 7.64 15.84 -33.74
CA VAL A 104 6.68 16.71 -33.05
C VAL A 104 6.97 18.14 -33.49
N LEU A 105 5.95 18.81 -34.03
CA LEU A 105 5.95 20.24 -34.32
C LEU A 105 4.95 20.92 -33.39
N VAL A 106 5.39 21.97 -32.71
CA VAL A 106 4.54 22.81 -31.87
C VAL A 106 4.47 24.19 -32.51
N ASN A 107 3.27 24.58 -32.97
CA ASN A 107 3.01 25.86 -33.64
C ASN A 107 1.89 26.65 -32.94
N GLU A 108 1.48 27.79 -33.50
CA GLU A 108 0.40 28.62 -32.94
C GLU A 108 -0.97 27.95 -32.95
N GLU A 109 -1.20 26.96 -33.80
CA GLU A 109 -2.48 26.27 -33.90
C GLU A 109 -2.59 25.09 -32.91
N GLY A 110 -1.47 24.41 -32.63
CA GLY A 110 -1.46 23.26 -31.75
C GLY A 110 -0.16 22.45 -31.73
N VAL A 111 -0.30 21.19 -31.32
CA VAL A 111 0.77 20.20 -31.33
C VAL A 111 0.49 19.16 -32.42
N HIS A 112 1.42 19.05 -33.37
CA HIS A 112 1.37 18.11 -34.49
C HIS A 112 2.36 16.98 -34.25
N VAL A 113 1.85 15.76 -34.02
CA VAL A 113 2.67 14.57 -33.77
C VAL A 113 2.64 13.64 -34.97
N ARG A 114 3.82 13.33 -35.52
CA ARG A 114 3.98 12.32 -36.57
C ARG A 114 3.97 10.93 -35.93
N LYS A 115 2.93 10.14 -36.21
CA LYS A 115 2.85 8.76 -35.72
C LYS A 115 3.90 7.87 -36.43
N PRO A 116 4.50 6.90 -35.72
CA PRO A 116 5.33 5.91 -36.38
C PRO A 116 4.49 5.04 -37.33
N LEU A 117 5.08 4.68 -38.48
CA LEU A 117 4.49 3.81 -39.53
C LEU A 117 3.15 4.26 -40.12
N TRP A 118 3.19 5.14 -41.12
CA TRP A 118 2.13 5.36 -42.15
C TRP A 118 0.73 5.78 -41.63
N GLN A 119 0.55 5.97 -40.32
CA GLN A 119 -0.71 6.35 -39.67
C GLN A 119 -1.01 7.87 -39.72
N GLY A 120 -0.36 8.60 -40.62
CA GLY A 120 -0.57 10.04 -40.80
C GLY A 120 -0.05 10.91 -39.65
N VAL A 121 -0.54 12.16 -39.62
CA VAL A 121 -0.23 13.19 -38.63
C VAL A 121 -1.42 13.33 -37.68
N ARG A 122 -1.17 13.40 -36.38
CA ARG A 122 -2.19 13.76 -35.39
C ARG A 122 -1.94 15.20 -34.95
N SER A 123 -2.84 16.10 -35.30
CA SER A 123 -2.87 17.47 -34.78
C SER A 123 -3.79 17.53 -33.55
N VAL A 124 -3.38 18.29 -32.54
CA VAL A 124 -4.19 18.65 -31.38
C VAL A 124 -4.18 20.16 -31.28
N SER A 125 -5.30 20.81 -31.58
CA SER A 125 -5.36 22.28 -31.53
C SER A 125 -5.34 22.80 -30.09
N TRP A 126 -4.77 23.98 -29.86
CA TRP A 126 -4.82 24.62 -28.54
C TRP A 126 -6.25 24.91 -28.08
N THR A 127 -7.16 25.18 -29.01
CA THR A 127 -8.59 25.34 -28.74
C THR A 127 -9.26 24.05 -28.27
N SER A 128 -8.83 22.90 -28.79
CA SER A 128 -9.27 21.58 -28.30
C SER A 128 -8.65 21.28 -26.93
N ALA A 129 -7.40 21.69 -26.72
CA ALA A 129 -6.72 21.55 -25.43
C ALA A 129 -7.32 22.47 -24.34
N ALA A 130 -7.85 23.64 -24.69
CA ALA A 130 -8.53 24.55 -23.77
C ALA A 130 -9.86 23.97 -23.26
N ASN A 131 -10.53 23.12 -24.05
CA ASN A 131 -11.73 22.39 -23.65
C ASN A 131 -11.39 21.07 -22.92
N VAL A 132 -10.57 21.14 -21.87
CA VAL A 132 -10.21 19.99 -21.01
C VAL A 132 -11.45 19.25 -20.49
N LEU A 133 -12.53 20.00 -20.24
CA LEU A 133 -13.82 19.49 -19.78
C LEU A 133 -14.47 18.51 -20.76
N SER A 134 -14.21 18.62 -22.06
CA SER A 134 -14.79 17.72 -23.07
C SER A 134 -14.13 16.33 -23.11
N TYR A 135 -13.00 16.16 -22.42
CA TYR A 135 -12.24 14.91 -22.37
C TYR A 135 -12.25 14.23 -20.99
N VAL A 136 -13.05 14.72 -20.04
CA VAL A 136 -13.09 14.20 -18.66
C VAL A 136 -13.38 12.70 -18.64
N ASP A 137 -14.40 12.24 -19.37
CA ASP A 137 -14.76 10.80 -19.45
C ASP A 137 -13.60 9.93 -19.98
N MET A 138 -12.86 10.47 -20.95
CA MET A 138 -11.68 9.79 -21.49
C MET A 138 -10.60 9.68 -20.41
N TYR A 139 -10.30 10.77 -19.71
CA TYR A 139 -9.32 10.77 -18.61
C TYR A 139 -9.75 9.85 -17.48
N GLU A 140 -11.02 9.83 -17.11
CA GLU A 140 -11.56 8.97 -16.06
C GLU A 140 -11.31 7.49 -16.35
N SER A 141 -11.56 7.06 -17.59
CA SER A 141 -11.29 5.70 -18.04
C SER A 141 -9.80 5.37 -17.98
N TRP A 142 -8.94 6.26 -18.48
CA TRP A 142 -7.48 6.08 -18.40
C TRP A 142 -6.97 6.00 -16.97
N PHE A 143 -7.47 6.86 -16.07
CA PHE A 143 -7.13 6.83 -14.65
C PHE A 143 -7.59 5.53 -13.99
N THR A 144 -8.77 5.02 -14.34
CA THR A 144 -9.27 3.74 -13.83
C THR A 144 -8.36 2.59 -14.25
N VAL A 145 -8.00 2.51 -15.53
CA VAL A 145 -7.09 1.48 -16.05
C VAL A 145 -5.72 1.58 -15.37
N LEU A 146 -5.19 2.80 -15.24
CA LEU A 146 -3.93 3.04 -14.55
C LEU A 146 -3.99 2.61 -13.07
N ALA A 147 -5.07 2.96 -12.36
CA ALA A 147 -5.27 2.59 -10.97
C ALA A 147 -5.33 1.06 -10.78
N VAL A 148 -6.05 0.35 -11.66
CA VAL A 148 -6.12 -1.12 -11.66
C VAL A 148 -4.76 -1.75 -11.95
N LEU A 149 -4.00 -1.19 -12.90
CA LEU A 149 -2.66 -1.67 -13.24
C LEU A 149 -1.65 -1.45 -12.10
N LEU A 150 -1.77 -0.34 -11.37
CA LEU A 150 -0.92 0.00 -10.23
C LEU A 150 -1.31 -0.74 -8.94
N LEU A 151 -2.54 -1.19 -8.80
CA LEU A 151 -3.07 -1.90 -7.63
C LEU A 151 -2.13 -3.02 -7.12
N PRO A 152 -1.67 -3.99 -7.93
CA PRO A 152 -0.78 -5.05 -7.45
C PRO A 152 0.54 -4.51 -6.88
N SER A 153 1.09 -3.45 -7.48
CA SER A 153 2.32 -2.81 -6.98
C SER A 153 2.09 -2.09 -5.65
N LEU A 154 0.96 -1.38 -5.50
CA LEU A 154 0.58 -0.71 -4.27
C LEU A 154 0.38 -1.72 -3.13
N VAL A 155 -0.30 -2.83 -3.40
CA VAL A 155 -0.52 -3.91 -2.43
C VAL A 155 0.81 -4.51 -1.98
N LEU A 156 1.75 -4.72 -2.90
CA LEU A 156 3.08 -5.22 -2.57
C LEU A 156 3.84 -4.24 -1.68
N VAL A 157 3.82 -2.94 -2.01
CA VAL A 157 4.48 -1.90 -1.22
C VAL A 157 3.87 -1.80 0.18
N VAL A 158 2.54 -1.76 0.30
CA VAL A 158 1.85 -1.72 1.60
C VAL A 158 2.15 -2.98 2.41
N GLY A 159 2.11 -4.16 1.78
CA GLY A 159 2.45 -5.41 2.43
C GLY A 159 3.89 -5.44 2.94
N LEU A 160 4.85 -4.93 2.16
CA LEU A 160 6.26 -4.83 2.57
C LEU A 160 6.41 -3.88 3.76
N LEU A 161 5.79 -2.69 3.72
CA LEU A 161 5.82 -1.72 4.80
C LEU A 161 5.24 -2.32 6.09
N PHE A 162 4.11 -3.03 6.00
CA PHE A 162 3.51 -3.73 7.13
C PHE A 162 4.45 -4.80 7.73
N LEU A 163 5.17 -5.56 6.89
CA LEU A 163 6.13 -6.56 7.37
C LEU A 163 7.32 -5.91 8.08
N VAL A 164 7.84 -4.80 7.55
CA VAL A 164 8.92 -4.03 8.20
C VAL A 164 8.45 -3.47 9.53
N GLN A 165 7.28 -2.85 9.57
CA GLN A 165 6.66 -2.34 10.80
C GLN A 165 6.46 -3.46 11.83
N SER A 166 5.91 -4.59 11.41
CA SER A 166 5.71 -5.77 12.27
C SER A 166 7.03 -6.29 12.86
N ALA A 167 8.11 -6.32 12.06
CA ALA A 167 9.42 -6.74 12.52
C ALA A 167 9.99 -5.79 13.58
N VAL A 168 9.89 -4.47 13.36
CA VAL A 168 10.28 -3.45 14.34
C VAL A 168 9.49 -3.61 15.64
N LEU A 169 8.17 -3.80 15.52
CA LEU A 169 7.25 -3.89 16.65
C LEU A 169 7.50 -5.14 17.49
N VAL A 170 7.77 -6.30 16.85
CA VAL A 170 8.25 -7.51 17.54
C VAL A 170 9.56 -7.23 18.26
N GLY A 171 10.53 -6.58 17.62
CA GLY A 171 11.82 -6.23 18.24
C GLY A 171 11.64 -5.41 19.51
N VAL A 172 10.85 -4.34 19.45
CA VAL A 172 10.53 -3.48 20.59
C VAL A 172 9.83 -4.27 21.70
N CYS A 173 8.82 -5.07 21.36
CA CYS A 173 8.06 -5.85 22.35
C CYS A 173 8.88 -6.97 23.00
N VAL A 174 9.82 -7.57 22.28
CA VAL A 174 10.77 -8.53 22.87
C VAL A 174 11.66 -7.82 23.89
N VAL A 175 12.22 -6.65 23.56
CA VAL A 175 13.06 -5.88 24.51
C VAL A 175 12.25 -5.48 25.75
N LEU A 176 11.08 -4.88 25.56
CA LEU A 176 10.19 -4.49 26.66
C LEU A 176 9.75 -5.69 27.49
N GLY A 177 9.37 -6.79 26.85
CA GLY A 177 8.97 -8.03 27.52
C GLY A 177 10.11 -8.65 28.34
N LEU A 178 11.37 -8.53 27.89
CA LEU A 178 12.52 -8.97 28.68
C LEU A 178 12.75 -8.09 29.92
N LEU A 179 12.57 -6.78 29.81
CA LEU A 179 12.64 -5.87 30.96
C LEU A 179 11.54 -6.21 31.98
N ILE A 180 10.30 -6.37 31.51
CA ILE A 180 9.14 -6.68 32.34
C ILE A 180 9.29 -8.04 33.02
N THR A 181 9.69 -9.08 32.29
CA THR A 181 9.86 -10.43 32.85
C THR A 181 10.97 -10.45 33.91
N ARG A 182 12.05 -9.67 33.74
CA ARG A 182 13.07 -9.49 34.78
C ARG A 182 12.55 -8.76 36.02
N LEU A 183 11.76 -7.70 35.84
CA LEU A 183 11.17 -6.94 36.94
C LEU A 183 10.14 -7.77 37.73
N ALA A 184 9.30 -8.52 37.02
CA ALA A 184 8.26 -9.37 37.60
C ALA A 184 8.77 -10.73 38.09
N ARG A 185 10.08 -11.03 37.92
CA ARG A 185 10.71 -12.32 38.24
C ARG A 185 10.08 -13.53 37.52
N PHE A 186 9.50 -13.31 36.35
CA PHE A 186 8.95 -14.39 35.53
C PHE A 186 10.07 -15.19 34.85
N SER A 187 9.93 -16.53 34.85
CA SER A 187 10.90 -17.45 34.24
C SER A 187 10.68 -17.68 32.73
N LEU A 188 10.28 -16.62 32.01
CA LEU A 188 10.02 -16.66 30.57
C LEU A 188 11.34 -16.62 29.78
N GLY A 189 11.61 -17.68 29.02
CA GLY A 189 12.78 -17.70 28.13
C GLY A 189 12.57 -16.79 26.91
N VAL A 190 13.65 -16.15 26.43
CA VAL A 190 13.64 -15.28 25.23
C VAL A 190 12.96 -15.95 24.03
N LYS A 191 13.25 -17.23 23.79
CA LYS A 191 12.66 -18.01 22.69
C LYS A 191 11.14 -18.12 22.79
N GLN A 192 10.58 -18.20 24.00
CA GLN A 192 9.13 -18.25 24.20
C GLN A 192 8.50 -16.87 24.00
N LEU A 193 9.14 -15.82 24.51
CA LEU A 193 8.68 -14.45 24.32
C LEU A 193 8.60 -14.08 22.83
N VAL A 194 9.64 -14.40 22.04
CA VAL A 194 9.62 -14.19 20.59
C VAL A 194 8.45 -14.94 19.93
N LYS A 195 8.16 -16.18 20.34
CA LYS A 195 7.01 -16.92 19.83
C LYS A 195 5.67 -16.26 20.20
N VAL A 196 5.53 -15.73 21.41
CA VAL A 196 4.35 -14.96 21.83
C VAL A 196 4.18 -13.73 20.95
N CYS A 197 5.24 -12.94 20.76
CA CYS A 197 5.21 -11.75 19.91
C CYS A 197 4.80 -12.08 18.47
N VAL A 198 5.37 -13.13 17.87
CA VAL A 198 5.01 -13.52 16.50
C VAL A 198 3.58 -14.07 16.41
N ALA A 199 3.13 -14.86 17.40
CA ALA A 199 1.75 -15.34 17.43
C ALA A 199 0.74 -14.19 17.55
N ALA A 200 1.06 -13.15 18.34
CA ALA A 200 0.25 -11.96 18.50
C ALA A 200 0.18 -11.07 17.25
N LEU A 201 1.07 -11.27 16.26
CA LEU A 201 0.97 -10.56 14.98
C LEU A 201 -0.24 -11.02 14.15
N VAL A 202 -0.77 -12.22 14.40
CA VAL A 202 -1.95 -12.73 13.68
C VAL A 202 -3.17 -11.82 13.86
N PRO A 203 -3.64 -11.55 15.10
CA PRO A 203 -4.74 -10.61 15.30
C PRO A 203 -4.38 -9.18 14.87
N LEU A 204 -3.12 -8.75 14.99
CA LEU A 204 -2.68 -7.44 14.50
C LEU A 204 -2.86 -7.33 12.98
N ALA A 205 -2.41 -8.32 12.20
CA ALA A 205 -2.56 -8.30 10.75
C ALA A 205 -4.03 -8.22 10.32
N ALA A 206 -4.93 -8.87 11.05
CA ALA A 206 -6.37 -8.77 10.80
C ALA A 206 -6.95 -7.39 11.20
N LEU A 207 -6.52 -6.84 12.35
CA LEU A 207 -7.01 -5.56 12.87
C LEU A 207 -6.42 -4.33 12.18
N GLU A 208 -5.27 -4.46 11.53
CA GLU A 208 -4.62 -3.31 10.88
C GLU A 208 -4.99 -3.23 9.40
N LEU A 209 -4.95 -4.36 8.68
CA LEU A 209 -5.17 -4.36 7.23
C LEU A 209 -6.66 -4.26 6.83
N VAL A 210 -7.58 -4.77 7.65
CA VAL A 210 -9.03 -4.71 7.35
C VAL A 210 -9.60 -3.31 7.59
N PRO A 211 -9.37 -2.66 8.75
CA PRO A 211 -9.97 -1.37 9.06
C PRO A 211 -9.22 -0.17 8.45
N PHE A 212 -8.07 -0.38 7.80
CA PHE A 212 -7.25 0.68 7.21
C PHE A 212 -8.04 1.65 6.31
N PHE A 213 -9.04 1.12 5.59
CA PHE A 213 -9.90 1.94 4.72
C PHE A 213 -10.92 2.81 5.46
N TRP A 214 -11.30 2.44 6.68
CA TRP A 214 -12.37 3.13 7.43
C TRP A 214 -11.84 3.96 8.61
N PHE A 215 -10.72 3.57 9.21
CA PHE A 215 -10.21 4.20 10.42
C PHE A 215 -8.78 4.68 10.21
N GLN A 216 -8.57 6.00 10.26
CA GLN A 216 -7.24 6.64 10.18
C GLN A 216 -6.39 6.46 11.46
N TRP A 217 -6.80 5.59 12.39
CA TRP A 217 -6.23 5.48 13.72
C TRP A 217 -5.07 4.48 13.73
N VAL A 218 -4.00 4.80 12.98
CA VAL A 218 -2.83 3.94 12.76
C VAL A 218 -2.21 3.40 14.06
N LEU A 219 -2.30 4.17 15.16
CA LEU A 219 -1.70 3.79 16.44
C LEU A 219 -2.52 2.76 17.25
N VAL A 220 -3.83 2.67 17.05
CA VAL A 220 -4.70 1.82 17.90
C VAL A 220 -4.35 0.33 17.77
N PRO A 221 -4.21 -0.25 16.56
CA PRO A 221 -3.83 -1.66 16.42
C PRO A 221 -2.48 -1.97 17.07
N SER A 222 -1.51 -1.06 16.91
CA SER A 222 -0.18 -1.19 17.51
C SER A 222 -0.24 -1.20 19.05
N LEU A 223 -1.04 -0.32 19.66
CA LEU A 223 -1.25 -0.31 21.11
C LEU A 223 -1.96 -1.58 21.60
N LEU A 224 -3.00 -2.02 20.90
CA LEU A 224 -3.72 -3.26 21.21
C LEU A 224 -2.79 -4.48 21.13
N TYR A 225 -1.88 -4.50 20.16
CA TYR A 225 -0.86 -5.55 20.08
C TYR A 225 0.04 -5.56 21.32
N VAL A 226 0.54 -4.41 21.76
CA VAL A 226 1.42 -4.32 22.94
C VAL A 226 0.69 -4.86 24.17
N VAL A 227 -0.58 -4.46 24.36
CA VAL A 227 -1.42 -4.97 25.45
C VAL A 227 -1.62 -6.48 25.33
N LEU A 228 -1.92 -6.98 24.12
CA LEU A 228 -2.11 -8.41 23.89
C LEU A 228 -0.85 -9.22 24.20
N VAL A 229 0.33 -8.75 23.76
CA VAL A 229 1.62 -9.39 24.07
C VAL A 229 1.87 -9.40 25.58
N PHE A 230 1.57 -8.32 26.28
CA PHE A 230 1.73 -8.25 27.73
C PHE A 230 0.84 -9.27 28.45
N VAL A 231 -0.46 -9.30 28.13
CA VAL A 231 -1.42 -10.25 28.70
C VAL A 231 -1.04 -11.69 28.35
N ALA A 232 -0.68 -11.97 27.10
CA ALA A 232 -0.26 -13.30 26.69
C ALA A 232 1.03 -13.75 27.39
N SER A 233 1.98 -12.83 27.60
CA SER A 233 3.20 -13.11 28.35
C SER A 233 2.89 -13.44 29.81
N TRP A 234 1.97 -12.71 30.45
CA TRP A 234 1.52 -13.00 31.80
C TRP A 234 1.03 -14.46 31.94
N PHE A 235 0.08 -14.87 31.10
CA PHE A 235 -0.47 -16.23 31.12
C PHE A 235 0.59 -17.31 30.87
N VAL A 236 1.58 -17.06 30.04
CA VAL A 236 2.65 -18.04 29.78
C VAL A 236 3.66 -18.10 30.94
N GLY A 237 3.84 -17.00 31.68
CA GLY A 237 4.76 -16.91 32.82
C GLY A 237 4.25 -17.58 34.09
N GLU A 238 2.99 -17.38 34.44
CA GLU A 238 2.35 -17.87 35.68
C GLU A 238 2.41 -19.41 35.79
N ASP A 239 2.12 -20.09 34.69
CA ASP A 239 2.05 -21.56 34.57
C ASP A 239 3.38 -22.31 34.85
N ARG A 240 4.52 -21.61 34.91
CA ARG A 240 5.81 -22.21 35.28
C ARG A 240 6.02 -22.27 36.79
N HIS A 241 5.43 -21.35 37.55
CA HIS A 241 5.57 -21.35 39.00
C HIS A 241 4.88 -22.57 39.63
N GLU A 242 3.70 -22.95 39.14
CA GLU A 242 2.95 -24.12 39.65
C GLU A 242 3.68 -25.45 39.45
N ARG A 243 4.47 -25.60 38.38
CA ARG A 243 5.22 -26.83 38.13
C ARG A 243 6.44 -26.98 39.02
N HIS A 244 7.00 -25.87 39.50
CA HIS A 244 8.12 -25.90 40.43
C HIS A 244 7.69 -26.03 41.90
N SER A 245 6.43 -25.76 42.24
CA SER A 245 5.90 -25.97 43.60
C SER A 245 5.43 -27.40 43.87
N HIS A 246 5.28 -28.24 42.85
CA HIS A 246 4.82 -29.62 42.96
C HIS A 246 5.92 -30.69 42.82
N ASN A 247 7.18 -30.28 42.64
CA ASN A 247 8.36 -31.14 42.66
C ASN A 247 9.25 -30.77 43.83
#